data_AF-S7XHE0-F1
#
_entry.id   AF-S7XHE0-F1
#
_cell.length_a   1.000
_cell.length_b   1.000
_cell.length_c   1.000
_cell.angle_alpha   90.00
_cell.angle_beta   90.00
_cell.angle_gamma   90.00
#
_symmetry.space_group_name_H-M   'P 1'
#
loop_
_entity.id
_entity.type
_entity.pdbx_description
1 polymer ?
#
loop_
_entity_poly.entity_id
_entity_poly.type
_entity_poly.pdbx_seq_one_letter_code
_entity_poly.pdbx_strand_id
1 'polypeptide(L)'
;MGQVKSEKGKASTIATGIVSASNSITTAGTVTRDKTSYYTANTVGRKLIINEASIAQNIQSKISEFVKLIHGVANEFEVVDENISTMWQNNLPSSQNKGTTGLSSPYTNPSFVPQNNLFKE
;
A
#
# COMPACT_ATOMS: atom_id res chain seq x y z
N MET A 1 -16.51 -13.23 11.40
CA MET A 1 -16.20 -12.21 10.36
C MET A 1 -14.69 -12.17 10.17
N GLY A 2 -14.22 -11.96 8.94
CA GLY A 2 -12.78 -11.99 8.60
C GLY A 2 -12.07 -10.68 8.93
N GLN A 3 -10.74 -10.74 9.06
CA GLN A 3 -9.87 -9.59 9.26
C GLN A 3 -9.85 -8.71 8.00
N VAL A 4 -9.97 -7.38 8.14
CA VAL A 4 -9.63 -6.46 7.05
C VAL A 4 -8.13 -6.36 7.00
N LYS A 5 -7.54 -6.58 5.82
CA LYS A 5 -6.09 -6.53 5.65
C LYS A 5 -5.72 -6.09 4.24
N SER A 6 -5.10 -4.93 4.16
CA SER A 6 -4.50 -4.34 2.99
C SER A 6 -3.12 -4.95 2.73
N GLU A 7 -2.72 -4.91 1.47
CA GLU A 7 -1.48 -5.50 0.97
C GLU A 7 -0.27 -4.55 1.18
N LYS A 8 -0.09 -4.02 2.40
CA LYS A 8 1.02 -3.09 2.76
C LYS A 8 2.39 -3.64 2.32
N GLY A 9 2.60 -4.93 2.49
CA GLY A 9 3.84 -5.62 2.12
C GLY A 9 4.16 -5.50 0.63
N LYS A 10 3.17 -5.60 -0.25
CA LYS A 10 3.35 -5.44 -1.70
C LYS A 10 3.74 -4.00 -2.05
N ALA A 11 3.00 -3.02 -1.51
CA ALA A 11 3.29 -1.60 -1.75
C ALA A 11 4.69 -1.21 -1.27
N SER A 12 5.06 -1.61 -0.05
CA SER A 12 6.38 -1.32 0.52
C SER A 12 7.53 -1.99 -0.23
N THR A 13 7.32 -3.24 -0.69
CA THR A 13 8.32 -3.97 -1.48
C THR A 13 8.57 -3.29 -2.83
N ILE A 14 7.49 -2.91 -3.53
CA ILE A 14 7.60 -2.21 -4.82
C ILE A 14 8.28 -0.85 -4.62
N ALA A 15 7.89 -0.08 -3.60
CA ALA A 15 8.48 1.21 -3.29
C ALA A 15 9.99 1.12 -2.98
N THR A 16 10.39 0.09 -2.23
CA THR A 16 11.80 -0.22 -1.96
C THR A 16 12.56 -0.58 -3.24
N GLY A 17 11.93 -1.33 -4.15
CA GLY A 17 12.49 -1.63 -5.47
C GLY A 17 12.72 -0.37 -6.31
N ILE A 18 11.76 0.55 -6.32
CA ILE A 18 11.85 1.81 -7.07
C ILE A 18 13.02 2.68 -6.58
N VAL A 19 13.15 2.89 -5.26
CA VAL A 19 14.26 3.70 -4.73
C VAL A 19 15.61 3.03 -4.93
N SER A 20 15.66 1.69 -4.87
CA SER A 20 16.90 0.94 -5.14
C SER A 20 17.34 1.11 -6.60
N ALA A 21 16.39 1.03 -7.54
CA ALA A 21 16.67 1.27 -8.95
C ALA A 21 17.08 2.72 -9.22
N SER A 22 16.47 3.70 -8.55
CA SER A 22 16.76 5.13 -8.76
C SER A 22 18.17 5.53 -8.35
N ASN A 23 18.82 4.78 -7.45
CA ASN A 23 20.23 5.01 -7.10
C ASN A 23 21.17 4.90 -8.32
N SER A 24 20.78 4.15 -9.36
CA SER A 24 21.57 4.06 -10.60
C SER A 24 21.65 5.40 -11.36
N ILE A 25 20.68 6.30 -11.18
CA ILE A 25 20.60 7.60 -11.87
C ILE A 25 21.79 8.49 -11.54
N THR A 26 22.22 8.49 -10.28
CA THR A 26 23.38 9.27 -9.81
C THR A 26 24.70 8.52 -9.92
N THR A 27 24.66 7.22 -10.24
CA THR A 27 25.84 6.35 -10.35
C THR A 27 26.33 6.21 -11.79
N ALA A 28 25.53 6.66 -12.77
CA ALA A 28 26.00 6.81 -14.15
C ALA A 28 27.24 7.71 -14.14
N GLY A 29 28.37 7.19 -14.64
CA GLY A 29 29.68 7.83 -14.53
C GLY A 29 29.73 9.26 -15.05
N THR A 30 30.73 10.03 -14.63
CA THR A 30 30.88 11.43 -15.03
C THR A 30 31.27 11.52 -16.51
N VAL A 31 30.38 12.09 -17.32
CA VAL A 31 30.71 12.48 -18.69
C VAL A 31 31.58 13.74 -18.67
N THR A 32 32.75 13.64 -19.32
CA THR A 32 33.68 14.76 -19.45
C THR A 32 33.49 15.42 -20.80
N ARG A 33 33.26 16.75 -20.79
CA ARG A 33 33.11 17.51 -22.02
C ARG A 33 34.41 17.53 -22.81
N ASP A 34 34.33 17.27 -24.11
CA ASP A 34 35.44 17.56 -25.02
C ASP A 34 35.75 19.08 -25.01
N LYS A 35 37.03 19.40 -24.81
CA LYS A 35 37.56 20.76 -24.75
C LYS A 35 38.28 21.15 -26.04
N THR A 36 38.55 20.19 -26.93
CA THR A 36 39.48 20.34 -28.05
C THR A 36 38.77 20.47 -29.39
N SER A 37 37.66 19.75 -29.63
CA SER A 37 37.01 19.79 -30.93
C SER A 37 36.04 20.97 -31.06
N TYR A 38 36.21 21.78 -32.09
CA TYR A 38 35.31 22.88 -32.45
C TYR A 38 34.45 22.48 -33.64
N TYR A 39 33.24 22.01 -33.37
CA TYR A 39 32.22 21.77 -34.39
C TYR A 39 31.17 22.88 -34.33
N THR A 40 30.92 23.55 -35.47
CA THR A 40 30.00 24.69 -35.62
C THR A 40 28.57 24.38 -35.15
N ALA A 41 28.14 23.12 -35.24
CA ALA A 41 26.81 22.67 -34.79
C ALA A 41 26.72 22.34 -33.28
N ASN A 42 27.84 22.34 -32.55
CA ASN A 42 27.93 21.69 -31.22
C ASN A 42 27.96 22.69 -30.05
N THR A 43 27.46 23.91 -30.29
CA THR A 43 27.42 25.00 -29.29
C THR A 43 26.28 24.80 -28.28
N VAL A 44 25.15 24.23 -28.72
CA VAL A 44 23.98 23.92 -27.88
C VAL A 44 24.24 22.70 -27.00
N GLY A 45 24.72 21.59 -27.57
CA GLY A 45 25.03 20.37 -26.83
C GLY A 45 26.04 20.61 -25.70
N ARG A 46 27.06 21.44 -25.94
CA ARG A 46 28.04 21.82 -24.91
C ARG A 46 27.48 22.61 -23.72
N LYS A 47 26.38 23.34 -23.90
CA LYS A 47 25.72 24.07 -22.79
C LYS A 47 24.85 23.14 -21.95
N LEU A 48 24.18 22.16 -22.57
CA LEU A 48 23.20 21.30 -21.89
C LEU A 48 23.87 20.22 -21.00
N ILE A 49 25.07 19.75 -21.35
CA ILE A 49 25.81 18.73 -20.57
C ILE A 49 26.26 19.23 -19.18
N ILE A 50 26.29 20.55 -18.94
CA ILE A 50 26.88 21.13 -17.71
C ILE A 50 26.09 20.76 -16.45
N ASN A 51 24.78 20.52 -16.57
CA ASN A 51 23.89 20.37 -15.42
C ASN A 51 23.44 18.92 -15.16
N GLU A 52 23.95 17.93 -15.90
CA GLU A 52 23.47 16.55 -15.82
C GLU A 52 23.55 15.96 -14.41
N ALA A 53 24.65 16.19 -13.67
CA ALA A 53 24.79 15.72 -12.30
C ALA A 53 23.73 16.31 -11.36
N SER A 54 23.46 17.62 -11.48
CA SER A 54 22.44 18.29 -10.68
C SER A 54 21.03 17.82 -11.04
N ILE A 55 20.76 17.62 -12.33
CA ILE A 55 19.49 17.08 -12.83
C ILE A 55 19.28 15.64 -12.32
N ALA A 56 20.30 14.78 -12.42
CA ALA A 56 20.27 13.41 -11.92
C ALA A 56 19.99 13.34 -10.42
N GLN A 57 20.66 14.19 -9.63
CA GLN A 57 20.41 14.31 -8.19
C GLN A 57 18.98 14.78 -7.89
N ASN A 58 18.48 15.78 -8.64
CA ASN A 58 17.12 16.28 -8.46
C ASN A 58 16.07 15.19 -8.75
N ILE A 59 16.25 14.45 -9.85
CA ILE A 59 15.38 13.33 -10.22
C ILE A 59 15.41 12.26 -9.13
N GLN A 60 16.58 11.84 -8.67
CA GLN A 60 16.71 10.82 -7.62
C GLN A 60 16.04 11.28 -6.30
N SER A 61 16.21 12.56 -5.93
CA SER A 61 15.55 13.14 -4.77
C SER A 61 14.03 13.10 -4.90
N LYS A 62 13.47 13.47 -6.05
CA LYS A 62 12.02 13.44 -6.29
C LYS A 62 11.45 12.03 -6.28
N ILE A 63 12.18 11.04 -6.80
CA ILE A 63 11.80 9.64 -6.69
C ILE A 63 11.80 9.19 -5.22
N SER A 64 12.82 9.59 -4.44
CA SER A 64 12.91 9.27 -3.01
C SER A 64 11.76 9.88 -2.20
N GLU A 65 11.41 11.15 -2.48
CA GLU A 65 10.24 11.81 -1.87
C GLU A 65 8.94 11.07 -2.18
N PHE A 66 8.72 10.69 -3.44
CA PHE A 66 7.55 9.93 -3.85
C PHE A 66 7.47 8.56 -3.16
N VAL A 67 8.59 7.84 -3.05
CA VAL A 67 8.67 6.55 -2.35
C VAL A 67 8.31 6.68 -0.87
N LYS A 68 8.74 7.77 -0.21
CA LYS A 68 8.34 8.05 1.18
C LYS A 68 6.82 8.19 1.34
N LEU A 69 6.16 8.84 0.37
CA LEU A 69 4.69 8.96 0.37
C LEU A 69 4.02 7.58 0.25
N ILE A 70 4.54 6.69 -0.60
CA ILE A 70 3.99 5.32 -0.73
C ILE A 70 4.10 4.57 0.60
N HIS A 71 5.26 4.64 1.27
CA HIS A 71 5.44 4.01 2.57
C HIS A 71 4.50 4.60 3.63
N GLY A 72 4.32 5.93 3.63
CA GLY A 72 3.39 6.61 4.53
C GLY A 72 1.95 6.12 4.35
N VAL A 73 1.45 6.18 3.11
CA VAL A 73 0.10 5.72 2.76
C VAL A 73 -0.08 4.23 3.10
N ALA A 74 0.88 3.38 2.76
CA ALA A 74 0.81 1.95 3.08
C ALA A 74 0.75 1.69 4.59
N ASN A 75 1.37 2.54 5.41
CA ASN A 75 1.27 2.49 6.86
C ASN A 75 -0.10 2.96 7.37
N GLU A 76 -0.65 4.03 6.79
CA GLU A 76 -2.00 4.51 7.12
C GLU A 76 -3.07 3.45 6.84
N PHE A 77 -2.97 2.73 5.71
CA PHE A 77 -3.89 1.62 5.42
C PHE A 77 -3.85 0.53 6.48
N GLU A 78 -2.67 0.15 6.98
CA GLU A 78 -2.55 -0.88 8.03
C GLU A 78 -3.21 -0.44 9.35
N VAL A 79 -3.03 0.81 9.75
CA VAL A 79 -3.69 1.37 10.94
C VAL A 79 -5.22 1.37 10.78
N VAL A 80 -5.72 1.72 9.60
CA VAL A 80 -7.16 1.72 9.30
C VAL A 80 -7.72 0.29 9.32
N ASP A 81 -7.01 -0.67 8.73
CA ASP A 81 -7.39 -2.08 8.72
C ASP A 81 -7.49 -2.68 10.12
N GLU A 82 -6.52 -2.35 10.99
CA GLU A 82 -6.51 -2.79 12.39
C GLU A 82 -7.69 -2.19 13.17
N ASN A 83 -7.97 -0.90 12.96
CA ASN A 83 -9.10 -0.23 13.59
C ASN A 83 -10.44 -0.85 13.14
N ILE A 84 -10.63 -1.07 11.84
CA ILE A 84 -11.85 -1.69 11.31
C ILE A 84 -11.99 -3.13 11.83
N SER A 85 -10.91 -3.90 11.82
CA SER A 85 -10.90 -5.27 12.34
C SER A 85 -11.28 -5.31 13.82
N THR A 86 -10.76 -4.38 14.62
CA THR A 86 -11.09 -4.24 16.04
C THR A 86 -12.55 -3.83 16.25
N MET A 87 -13.05 -2.87 15.47
CA MET A 87 -14.46 -2.47 15.51
C MET A 87 -15.38 -3.66 15.18
N TRP A 88 -15.03 -4.47 14.19
CA TRP A 88 -15.81 -5.67 13.86
C TRP A 88 -15.73 -6.71 14.97
N GLN A 89 -14.56 -6.91 15.58
CA GLN A 89 -14.38 -7.80 16.72
C GLN A 89 -15.28 -7.40 17.90
N ASN A 90 -15.35 -6.09 18.18
CA ASN A 90 -16.08 -5.52 19.31
C ASN A 90 -17.59 -5.38 19.09
N ASN A 91 -18.03 -5.20 17.83
CA ASN A 91 -19.44 -5.12 17.46
C ASN A 91 -20.08 -6.49 17.18
N LEU A 92 -19.30 -7.59 17.27
CA LEU A 92 -19.88 -8.92 17.30
C LEU A 92 -20.65 -9.08 18.62
N PRO A 93 -21.96 -9.38 18.59
CA PRO A 93 -22.69 -9.66 19.81
C PRO A 93 -21.97 -10.80 20.54
N SER A 94 -21.80 -10.67 21.86
CA SER A 94 -21.09 -11.59 22.76
C SER A 94 -21.55 -13.06 22.66
N SER A 95 -22.63 -13.31 21.93
CA SER A 95 -23.19 -14.61 21.58
C SER A 95 -22.45 -15.35 20.45
N GLN A 96 -21.61 -14.72 19.63
CA GLN A 96 -20.97 -15.39 18.48
C GLN A 96 -19.59 -15.99 18.79
N ASN A 97 -19.05 -15.76 19.99
CA ASN A 97 -17.84 -16.45 20.49
C ASN A 97 -18.13 -17.78 21.19
N LYS A 98 -19.37 -18.26 21.15
CA LYS A 98 -19.71 -19.61 21.61
C LYS A 98 -20.03 -20.44 20.37
N GLY A 99 -19.21 -21.45 20.13
CA GLY A 99 -19.47 -22.46 19.11
C GLY A 99 -20.94 -22.87 19.15
N THR A 100 -21.53 -23.01 17.96
CA THR A 100 -22.79 -23.69 17.66
C THR A 100 -23.40 -24.41 18.86
N THR A 101 -24.40 -23.81 19.51
CA THR A 101 -25.56 -24.44 20.18
C THR A 101 -26.26 -23.43 21.10
N GLY A 102 -27.45 -22.99 20.68
CA GLY A 102 -28.47 -22.37 21.55
C GLY A 102 -28.28 -20.90 21.89
N LEU A 103 -28.77 -19.99 21.04
CA LEU A 103 -29.24 -18.70 21.52
C LEU A 103 -30.57 -18.92 22.24
N SER A 104 -30.63 -18.60 23.53
CA SER A 104 -31.91 -18.41 24.21
C SER A 104 -32.49 -17.09 23.72
N SER A 105 -33.54 -17.16 22.89
CA SER A 105 -34.29 -16.00 22.43
C SER A 105 -34.87 -15.23 23.63
N PRO A 106 -34.78 -13.89 23.69
CA PRO A 106 -35.42 -13.08 24.72
C PRO A 106 -36.95 -13.00 24.55
N TYR A 107 -37.50 -13.58 23.48
CA TYR A 107 -38.93 -13.73 23.27
C TYR A 107 -39.34 -15.16 23.65
N THR A 108 -39.71 -15.39 24.91
CA THR A 108 -40.66 -16.45 25.23
C THR A 108 -41.99 -16.05 24.62
N ASN A 109 -42.24 -16.46 23.38
CA ASN A 109 -43.58 -16.44 22.82
C ASN A 109 -44.30 -17.71 23.33
N PRO A 110 -45.21 -17.61 24.32
CA PRO A 110 -45.82 -18.79 24.94
C PRO A 110 -46.76 -19.55 24.00
N SER A 111 -47.02 -19.05 22.77
CA SER A 111 -47.94 -19.67 21.81
C SER A 111 -47.26 -20.39 20.65
N PHE A 112 -45.91 -20.39 20.56
CA PHE A 112 -45.25 -21.16 19.51
C PHE A 112 -45.22 -22.64 19.86
N VAL A 113 -46.17 -23.40 19.31
CA VAL A 113 -46.16 -24.86 19.31
C VAL A 113 -45.63 -25.31 17.95
N PRO A 114 -44.42 -25.89 17.85
CA PRO A 114 -43.91 -26.43 16.59
C PRO A 114 -44.88 -27.49 16.06
N GLN A 115 -45.41 -27.31 14.86
CA GLN A 115 -46.25 -28.32 14.22
C GLN A 115 -45.36 -29.37 13.56
N ASN A 116 -45.02 -30.41 14.32
CA ASN A 116 -44.15 -31.52 13.89
C ASN A 116 -44.71 -32.38 12.74
N ASN A 117 -45.90 -32.06 12.23
CA ASN A 117 -46.57 -32.84 11.18
C ASN A 117 -46.75 -32.05 9.88
N LEU A 118 -46.09 -30.90 9.71
CA LEU A 118 -46.26 -30.07 8.50
C LEU A 118 -45.73 -30.73 7.23
N PHE A 119 -44.80 -31.67 7.36
CA PHE A 119 -44.29 -32.46 6.25
C PHE A 119 -44.35 -33.93 6.67
N LYS A 120 -45.35 -34.64 6.15
CA LYS A 120 -45.31 -36.11 6.12
C LYS A 120 -44.43 -36.51 4.94
N GLU A 121 -43.61 -37.54 5.15
CA GLU A 121 -42.83 -38.21 4.10
C GLU A 121 -43.71 -38.65 2.92
#